data_AF-A0AAV3RK78-F1
#
_entry.id   AF-A0AAV3RK78-F1
#
_cell.length_a   1.000
_cell.length_b   1.000
_cell.length_c   1.000
_cell.angle_alpha   90.00
_cell.angle_beta   90.00
_cell.angle_gamma   90.00
#
_symmetry.space_group_name_H-M   'P 1'
#
loop_
_entity.id
_entity.type
_entity.pdbx_description
1 polymer ?
#
loop_
_entity_poly.entity_id
_entity_poly.type
_entity_poly.pdbx_seq_one_letter_code
_entity_poly.pdbx_strand_id
1 'polypeptide(L)'
;MPIAVISTIFLSFKIVTRRIERKLKRRKFKQNGGLLLQKYLSSNENMMKEVRLFTSKDLDKATDHFNENRILGQGAQGTVYKGMLGDV
;
A
#
# COMPACT_ATOMS: atom_id res chain seq x y z
N MET A 1 -19.46 -27.12 -22.36
CA MET A 1 -18.24 -27.71 -21.77
C MET A 1 -16.97 -26.85 -21.90
N PRO A 2 -16.56 -26.34 -23.09
CA PRO A 2 -15.29 -25.61 -23.21
C PRO A 2 -15.25 -24.29 -22.41
N ILE A 3 -16.36 -23.53 -22.36
CA ILE A 3 -16.45 -22.27 -21.61
C ILE A 3 -16.26 -22.48 -20.10
N ALA A 4 -16.80 -23.57 -19.56
CA ALA A 4 -16.67 -23.90 -18.14
C ALA A 4 -15.21 -24.22 -17.76
N VAL A 5 -14.49 -24.95 -18.62
CA VAL A 5 -13.07 -25.28 -18.42
C VAL A 5 -12.19 -24.02 -18.48
N ILE A 6 -12.46 -23.12 -19.43
CA ILE A 6 -11.73 -21.85 -19.52
C ILE A 6 -12.00 -20.98 -18.27
N SER A 7 -13.24 -20.91 -17.82
CA SER A 7 -13.63 -20.15 -16.63
C SER A 7 -12.95 -20.68 -15.36
N THR A 8 -12.88 -22.01 -15.18
CA THR A 8 -12.20 -22.61 -14.02
C THR A 8 -10.69 -22.40 -14.06
N ILE A 9 -10.06 -22.50 -15.23
CA ILE A 9 -8.63 -22.17 -15.41
C ILE A 9 -8.38 -20.70 -15.09
N PHE A 10 -9.19 -19.78 -15.62
CA PHE A 10 -9.06 -18.35 -15.33
C PHE A 10 -9.22 -18.04 -13.83
N LEU A 11 -10.22 -18.64 -13.18
CA LEU A 11 -10.45 -18.44 -11.74
C LEU A 11 -9.30 -18.98 -10.90
N SER A 12 -8.81 -20.19 -11.21
CA SER A 12 -7.68 -20.79 -10.50
C SER A 12 -6.40 -19.96 -10.65
N PHE A 13 -6.09 -19.48 -11.86
CA PHE A 13 -4.99 -18.54 -12.10
C PHE A 13 -5.13 -17.27 -11.25
N LYS A 14 -6.31 -16.64 -11.25
CA LYS A 14 -6.58 -15.44 -10.46
C LYS A 14 -6.39 -15.68 -8.95
N ILE A 15 -6.77 -16.86 -8.45
CA ILE A 15 -6.57 -17.25 -7.05
C ILE A 15 -5.07 -17.38 -6.73
N VAL A 16 -4.30 -18.04 -7.60
CA VAL A 16 -2.84 -18.21 -7.44
C VAL A 16 -2.14 -16.86 -7.41
N THR A 17 -2.41 -15.99 -8.40
CA THR A 17 -1.82 -14.64 -8.48
C THR A 17 -2.12 -13.83 -7.21
N ARG A 18 -3.38 -13.82 -6.75
CA ARG A 18 -3.78 -13.17 -5.50
C ARG A 18 -3.08 -13.75 -4.27
N ARG A 19 -2.75 -15.05 -4.25
CA ARG A 19 -1.99 -15.66 -3.13
C ARG A 19 -0.55 -15.18 -3.13
N ILE A 20 0.09 -15.10 -4.30
CA ILE A 20 1.46 -14.61 -4.46
C ILE A 20 1.56 -13.14 -4.03
N GLU A 21 0.65 -12.29 -4.51
CA GLU A 21 0.58 -10.87 -4.14
C GLU A 21 0.40 -10.67 -2.63
N ARG A 22 -0.53 -11.41 -2.01
CA ARG A 22 -0.73 -11.36 -0.56
C ARG A 22 0.52 -11.78 0.21
N LYS A 23 1.24 -12.81 -0.25
CA LYS A 23 2.50 -13.25 0.35
C LYS A 23 3.58 -12.18 0.22
N LEU A 24 3.69 -11.53 -0.93
CA LEU A 24 4.63 -10.44 -1.15
C LEU A 24 4.31 -9.22 -0.28
N LYS A 25 3.04 -8.81 -0.23
CA LYS A 25 2.57 -7.69 0.62
C LYS A 25 2.88 -7.97 2.10
N ARG A 26 2.64 -9.18 2.59
CA ARG A 26 3.00 -9.58 3.96
C ARG A 26 4.50 -9.52 4.21
N ARG A 27 5.33 -9.95 3.25
CA ARG A 27 6.80 -9.85 3.36
C ARG A 27 7.28 -8.41 3.42
N LYS A 28 6.82 -7.55 2.51
CA LYS A 28 7.13 -6.12 2.50
C LYS A 28 6.68 -5.44 3.80
N PHE A 29 5.47 -5.75 4.28
CA PHE A 29 4.99 -5.22 5.55
C PHE A 29 5.92 -5.57 6.72
N LYS A 30 6.40 -6.82 6.79
CA LYS A 30 7.36 -7.24 7.83
C LYS A 30 8.72 -6.55 7.69
N GLN A 31 9.24 -6.45 6.47
CA GLN A 31 10.55 -5.82 6.19
C GLN A 31 10.54 -4.30 6.45
N ASN A 32 9.40 -3.64 6.22
CA ASN A 32 9.26 -2.19 6.37
C ASN A 32 8.82 -1.77 7.79
N GLY A 33 9.06 -2.59 8.81
CA GLY A 33 8.75 -2.25 10.21
C GLY A 33 7.28 -2.44 10.63
N GLY A 34 6.46 -3.12 9.82
CA GLY A 34 5.04 -3.30 10.12
C GLY A 34 4.74 -4.09 11.41
N LEU A 35 5.66 -4.96 11.88
CA LEU A 35 5.53 -5.64 13.17
C LEU A 35 5.72 -4.66 14.35
N LEU A 36 6.63 -3.69 14.21
CA LEU A 36 6.82 -2.63 15.19
C LEU A 36 5.58 -1.74 15.25
N LEU A 37 5.03 -1.39 14.08
CA LEU A 37 3.76 -0.66 13.98
C LEU A 37 2.62 -1.40 14.68
N GLN A 38 2.47 -2.72 14.45
CA GLN A 38 1.44 -3.52 15.15
C GLN A 38 1.64 -3.50 16.67
N LYS A 39 2.87 -3.72 17.15
CA LYS A 39 3.16 -3.69 18.59
C LYS A 39 2.84 -2.34 19.20
N TYR A 40 3.24 -1.26 18.52
CA TYR A 40 2.98 0.11 18.97
C TYR A 40 1.47 0.40 19.07
N LEU A 41 0.69 -0.01 18.07
CA LEU A 41 -0.77 0.16 18.08
C LEU A 41 -1.48 -0.74 19.10
N SER A 42 -0.97 -1.96 19.34
CA SER A 42 -1.52 -2.89 20.34
C SER A 42 -1.24 -2.48 21.78
N SER A 43 -0.16 -1.75 22.04
CA SER A 43 0.25 -1.39 23.41
C SER A 43 -0.52 -0.23 24.00
N ASN A 44 -1.19 0.60 23.20
CA ASN A 44 -1.91 1.76 23.71
C ASN A 44 -3.03 2.18 22.74
N GLU A 45 -4.27 1.97 23.16
CA GLU A 45 -5.49 2.16 22.37
C GLU A 45 -5.66 3.63 21.91
N ASN A 46 -5.12 4.59 22.68
CA ASN A 46 -5.12 6.00 22.29
C ASN A 46 -4.08 6.34 21.21
N MET A 47 -3.09 5.49 20.94
CA MET A 47 -2.06 5.75 19.91
C MET A 47 -2.62 5.66 18.49
N MET A 48 -3.76 4.99 18.27
CA MET A 48 -4.42 5.03 16.95
C MET A 48 -4.81 6.46 16.55
N LYS A 49 -5.03 7.37 17.50
CA LYS A 49 -5.29 8.79 17.23
C LYS A 49 -4.02 9.57 16.91
N GLU A 50 -2.86 9.11 17.39
CA GLU A 50 -1.57 9.78 17.21
C GLU A 50 -0.86 9.31 15.92
N VAL A 51 -1.00 8.02 15.57
CA VAL A 51 -0.45 7.47 14.32
C VAL A 51 -1.38 7.77 13.14
N ARG A 52 -0.99 8.73 12.31
CA ARG A 52 -1.67 8.97 11.03
C ARG A 52 -1.28 7.89 10.01
N LEU A 53 -2.21 6.99 9.71
CA LEU A 53 -2.03 5.95 8.68
C LEU A 53 -2.54 6.47 7.33
N PHE A 54 -1.63 6.54 6.35
CA PHE A 54 -1.98 6.90 4.97
C PHE A 54 -2.14 5.67 4.09
N THR A 55 -3.23 5.61 3.33
CA THR A 55 -3.40 4.63 2.27
C THR A 55 -2.68 5.08 1.01
N SER A 56 -2.44 4.15 0.08
CA SER A 56 -1.90 4.49 -1.24
C SER A 56 -2.77 5.51 -1.97
N LYS A 57 -4.09 5.50 -1.75
CA LYS A 57 -5.03 6.44 -2.36
C LYS A 57 -4.90 7.84 -1.77
N ASP A 58 -4.56 7.94 -0.48
CA ASP A 58 -4.31 9.22 0.16
C ASP A 58 -3.04 9.86 -0.37
N LEU A 59 -1.97 9.06 -0.54
CA LEU A 59 -0.72 9.53 -1.15
C LEU A 59 -0.90 9.92 -2.61
N ASP A 60 -1.63 9.13 -3.39
CA ASP A 60 -1.98 9.41 -4.78
C ASP A 60 -2.71 10.76 -4.90
N LYS A 61 -3.79 10.97 -4.14
CA LYS A 61 -4.49 12.26 -4.11
C LYS A 61 -3.60 13.40 -3.62
N ALA A 62 -2.85 13.18 -2.54
CA ALA A 62 -2.04 14.22 -1.94
C ALA A 62 -0.97 14.72 -2.89
N THR A 63 -0.43 13.85 -3.73
CA THR A 63 0.62 14.15 -4.71
C THR A 63 0.07 14.51 -6.09
N ASP A 64 -1.26 14.57 -6.26
CA ASP A 64 -1.91 14.70 -7.56
C ASP A 64 -1.40 13.63 -8.55
N HIS A 65 -1.60 12.36 -8.21
CA HIS A 65 -1.18 11.21 -9.01
C HIS A 65 0.34 11.17 -9.27
N PHE A 66 1.14 11.53 -8.26
CA PHE A 66 2.60 11.65 -8.38
C PHE A 66 3.04 12.59 -9.51
N ASN A 67 2.37 13.74 -9.64
CA ASN A 67 2.66 14.76 -10.66
C ASN A 67 4.12 15.25 -10.58
N GLU A 68 4.83 15.17 -11.70
CA GLU A 68 6.24 15.59 -11.79
C GLU A 68 6.44 17.07 -11.47
N ASN A 69 5.46 17.92 -11.79
CA ASN A 69 5.50 19.35 -11.45
C ASN A 69 5.45 19.62 -9.93
N ARG A 70 5.14 18.58 -9.14
CA ARG A 70 5.12 18.65 -7.67
C ARG A 70 6.37 18.05 -7.05
N ILE A 71 7.37 17.68 -7.85
CA ILE A 71 8.67 17.23 -7.36
C ILE A 71 9.42 18.42 -6.72
N LEU A 72 9.84 18.23 -5.47
CA LEU A 72 10.70 19.16 -4.75
C LEU A 72 12.18 18.76 -4.82
N GLY A 73 12.46 17.49 -5.13
CA GLY A 73 13.82 16.99 -5.31
C GLY A 73 13.86 15.51 -5.70
N GLN A 74 14.94 15.10 -6.34
CA GLN A 74 15.22 13.72 -6.75
C GLN A 74 16.66 13.34 -6.38
N GLY A 75 16.85 12.14 -5.83
CA GLY A 75 18.16 11.63 -5.45
C GLY A 75 18.19 10.11 -5.36
N ALA A 76 19.32 9.56 -4.91
CA ALA A 76 19.54 8.10 -4.86
C ALA A 76 18.52 7.36 -3.97
N GLN A 77 17.99 8.02 -2.94
CA GLN A 77 17.03 7.46 -2.00
C GLN A 77 15.58 7.64 -2.46
N GLY A 78 15.33 8.35 -3.56
CA GLY A 78 14.02 8.50 -4.17
C GLY A 78 13.65 9.93 -4.55
N THR A 79 12.35 10.13 -4.80
CA THR A 79 11.75 11.40 -5.23
C THR A 79 10.92 11.99 -4.10
N VAL A 80 11.11 13.28 -3.84
CA VAL A 80 10.33 14.03 -2.86
C VAL A 80 9.24 14.80 -3.59
N TYR A 81 7.97 14.51 -3.29
CA TYR A 81 6.81 15.22 -3.84
C TYR A 81 6.20 16.15 -2.78
N LYS A 82 5.75 17.33 -3.21
CA LYS A 82 4.89 18.21 -2.42
C LYS A 82 3.50 17.56 -2.27
N GLY A 83 3.14 17.13 -1.06
CA GLY A 83 1.82 16.61 -0.74
C GLY A 83 0.83 17.71 -0.28
N MET A 84 -0.44 17.60 -0.67
CA MET A 84 -1.54 18.44 -0.19
C MET A 84 -2.63 17.50 0.33
N LEU A 85 -2.69 17.32 1.64
CA LEU A 85 -3.73 16.53 2.26
C LEU A 85 -4.93 17.44 2.52
N GLY A 86 -6.12 17.07 2.05
CA GLY A 86 -7.34 17.70 2.55
C GLY A 86 -7.54 17.37 4.02
N ASP A 87 -8.34 18.18 4.73
CA ASP A 87 -8.67 17.92 6.13
C ASP A 87 -9.28 16.51 6.26
N VAL A 88 -8.64 15.68 7.09
CA VAL A 88 -9.09 14.34 7.50
C VAL A 88 -9.83 14.40 8.82
#